data_AF-A0A954CMM6-F1
#
_entry.id   AF-A0A954CMM6-F1
#
_cell.length_a   1.000
_cell.length_b   1.000
_cell.length_c   1.000
_cell.angle_alpha   90.00
_cell.angle_beta   90.00
_cell.angle_gamma   90.00
#
_symmetry.space_group_name_H-M   'P 1'
#
loop_
_entity.id
_entity.type
_entity.pdbx_description
1 polymer ?
#
loop_
_entity_poly.entity_id
_entity_poly.type
_entity_poly.pdbx_seq_one_letter_code
_entity_poly.pdbx_strand_id
1 'polypeptide(L)'
;MKPRRKPKLKPPAGKPKRSRSPARKRAIDVTPLPHDESLDDGKIRINRFLALAGICSRRAAEGLVRGGAVQINGTVVRDLGTRIDPVHDEVRCEGRVVHPERPIYILFNKPKGVVCTNAAREQRQRVIDFLPPQCGRV
;
A
#
# COMPACT_ATOMS: atom_id res chain seq x y z
N MET A 1 -10.72 -85.67 -10.56
CA MET A 1 -10.13 -84.32 -10.40
C MET A 1 -11.26 -83.28 -10.46
N LYS A 2 -11.50 -82.56 -9.37
CA LYS A 2 -12.57 -81.53 -9.26
C LYS A 2 -12.14 -80.23 -9.96
N PRO A 3 -13.00 -79.56 -10.75
CA PRO A 3 -12.67 -78.24 -11.28
C PRO A 3 -12.80 -77.18 -10.17
N ARG A 4 -11.70 -76.48 -9.87
CA ARG A 4 -11.67 -75.37 -8.90
C ARG A 4 -12.46 -74.18 -9.46
N ARG A 5 -13.57 -73.83 -8.81
CA ARG A 5 -14.33 -72.59 -9.09
C ARG A 5 -13.48 -71.38 -8.71
N LYS A 6 -13.28 -70.44 -9.65
CA LYS A 6 -12.66 -69.14 -9.38
C LYS A 6 -13.55 -68.31 -8.43
N PRO A 7 -12.99 -67.61 -7.43
CA PRO A 7 -13.77 -66.72 -6.57
C PRO A 7 -14.17 -65.47 -7.34
N LYS A 8 -15.44 -65.05 -7.23
CA LYS A 8 -15.95 -63.79 -7.80
C LYS A 8 -15.38 -62.61 -7.01
N LEU A 9 -14.62 -61.73 -7.66
CA LEU A 9 -14.21 -60.44 -7.10
C LEU A 9 -15.47 -59.59 -6.84
N LYS A 10 -15.66 -59.11 -5.62
CA LYS A 10 -16.69 -58.09 -5.31
C LYS A 10 -16.31 -56.77 -5.99
N PRO A 11 -17.27 -56.00 -6.54
CA PRO A 11 -16.98 -54.66 -7.05
C PRO A 11 -16.50 -53.75 -5.91
N PRO A 12 -15.60 -52.79 -6.17
CA PRO A 12 -15.10 -51.90 -5.13
C PRO A 12 -16.25 -51.04 -4.60
N ALA A 13 -16.32 -50.91 -3.28
CA ALA A 13 -17.26 -50.03 -2.60
C ALA A 13 -17.17 -48.61 -3.18
N GLY A 14 -18.32 -48.07 -3.60
CA GLY A 14 -18.43 -46.72 -4.14
C GLY A 14 -17.86 -45.70 -3.15
N LYS A 15 -17.00 -44.81 -3.65
CA LYS A 15 -16.43 -43.71 -2.86
C LYS A 15 -17.58 -42.89 -2.24
N PRO A 16 -17.47 -42.46 -0.97
CA PRO A 16 -18.49 -41.62 -0.37
C PRO A 16 -18.60 -40.31 -1.17
N LYS A 17 -19.82 -39.90 -1.52
CA LYS A 17 -20.09 -38.61 -2.15
C LYS A 17 -19.59 -37.53 -1.19
N ARG A 18 -18.52 -36.83 -1.57
CA ARG A 18 -18.06 -35.62 -0.87
C ARG A 18 -19.24 -34.65 -0.81
N SER A 19 -19.80 -34.44 0.38
CA SER A 19 -20.67 -33.30 0.63
C SER A 19 -19.83 -32.05 0.35
N ARG A 20 -20.29 -31.20 -0.57
CA ARG A 20 -19.67 -29.89 -0.79
C ARG A 20 -19.96 -29.08 0.47
N SER A 21 -19.01 -29.01 1.39
CA SER A 21 -19.07 -28.05 2.49
C SER A 21 -19.33 -26.67 1.89
N PRO A 22 -20.22 -25.83 2.48
CA PRO A 22 -20.43 -24.48 1.98
C PRO A 22 -19.08 -23.76 1.99
N ALA A 23 -18.76 -23.08 0.88
CA ALA A 23 -17.53 -22.31 0.75
C ALA A 23 -17.46 -21.39 1.98
N ARG A 24 -16.53 -21.69 2.90
CA ARG A 24 -16.20 -20.76 3.98
C ARG A 24 -15.82 -19.47 3.26
N LYS A 25 -16.67 -18.44 3.36
CA LYS A 25 -16.27 -17.07 3.15
C LYS A 25 -15.18 -16.82 4.19
N ARG A 26 -13.93 -17.17 3.86
CA ARG A 26 -12.79 -16.61 4.53
C ARG A 26 -12.84 -15.14 4.17
N ALA A 27 -13.59 -14.37 4.97
CA ALA A 27 -13.26 -12.97 5.14
C ALA A 27 -11.75 -12.99 5.39
N ILE A 28 -11.01 -12.32 4.50
CA ILE A 28 -9.63 -12.02 4.79
C ILE A 28 -9.73 -11.25 6.10
N ASP A 29 -9.24 -11.84 7.18
CA ASP A 29 -9.13 -11.17 8.46
C ASP A 29 -8.05 -10.11 8.24
N VAL A 30 -8.46 -8.97 7.68
CA VAL A 30 -7.62 -7.78 7.59
C VAL A 30 -7.66 -7.19 8.99
N THR A 31 -7.08 -7.91 9.95
CA THR A 31 -6.63 -7.27 11.16
C THR A 31 -5.66 -6.19 10.65
N PRO A 32 -5.93 -4.90 10.85
CA PRO A 32 -4.94 -3.89 10.55
C PRO A 32 -3.75 -4.28 11.41
N LEU A 33 -2.70 -4.80 10.77
CA LEU A 33 -1.40 -4.88 11.42
C LEU A 33 -1.17 -3.47 11.96
N PRO A 34 -0.85 -3.31 13.26
CA PRO A 34 -0.47 -2.02 13.77
C PRO A 34 0.56 -1.47 12.79
N HIS A 35 0.26 -0.32 12.17
CA HIS A 35 1.30 0.39 11.46
C HIS A 35 2.47 0.48 12.44
N ASP A 36 3.66 0.16 11.96
CA ASP A 36 4.92 0.08 12.70
C ASP A 36 5.15 1.38 13.50
N GLU A 37 4.51 1.48 14.67
CA GLU A 37 4.62 2.55 15.67
C GLU A 37 5.62 2.11 16.73
N SER A 38 6.66 1.34 16.35
CA SER A 38 7.53 0.70 17.34
C SER A 38 9.00 0.52 16.95
N LEU A 39 9.55 1.31 16.01
CA LEU A 39 11.00 1.24 15.69
C LEU A 39 11.74 2.57 15.40
N ASP A 40 11.13 3.75 15.58
CA ASP A 40 11.84 5.03 15.45
C ASP A 40 11.48 5.95 16.63
N ASP A 41 12.39 6.84 17.04
CA ASP A 41 12.26 7.80 18.17
C ASP A 41 11.11 8.84 18.00
N GLY A 42 10.00 8.50 17.35
CA GLY A 42 8.94 9.42 16.89
C GLY A 42 9.37 10.28 15.68
N LYS A 43 10.64 10.21 15.28
CA LYS A 43 11.21 11.05 14.22
C LYS A 43 11.05 10.43 12.85
N ILE A 44 10.59 11.24 11.89
CA ILE A 44 10.37 10.83 10.50
C ILE A 44 11.36 11.52 9.57
N ARG A 45 11.79 10.82 8.51
CA ARG A 45 12.62 11.44 7.47
C ARG A 45 11.88 12.58 6.77
N ILE A 46 12.56 13.68 6.49
CA ILE A 46 11.98 14.85 5.82
C ILE A 46 11.30 14.49 4.48
N ASN A 47 11.91 13.60 3.68
CA ASN A 47 11.31 13.16 2.41
C ASN A 47 9.98 12.41 2.60
N ARG A 48 9.83 11.68 3.72
CA ARG A 48 8.58 10.99 4.07
C ARG A 48 7.55 12.01 4.55
N PHE A 49 7.96 12.97 5.38
CA PHE A 49 7.09 14.03 5.86
C PHE A 49 6.49 14.84 4.72
N LEU A 50 7.33 15.34 3.79
CA LEU A 50 6.86 16.11 2.62
C LEU A 50 5.92 15.32 1.71
N ALA A 51 6.09 13.99 1.65
CA ALA A 51 5.19 13.12 0.90
C ALA A 51 3.85 12.90 1.61
N LEU A 52 3.86 12.74 2.94
CA LEU A 52 2.64 12.63 3.76
C LEU A 52 1.84 13.94 3.76
N ALA A 53 2.52 15.07 3.61
CA ALA A 53 1.89 16.38 3.50
C ALA A 53 1.40 16.73 2.08
N GLY A 54 1.40 15.77 1.15
CA GLY A 54 0.85 15.96 -0.20
C GLY A 54 1.69 16.83 -1.14
N ILE A 55 2.80 17.43 -0.68
CA ILE A 55 3.62 18.38 -1.45
C ILE A 55 4.18 17.72 -2.72
N CYS A 56 4.86 16.59 -2.55
CA CYS A 56 5.53 15.91 -3.66
C CYS A 56 5.70 14.42 -3.40
N SER A 57 6.11 13.65 -4.42
CA SER A 57 6.50 12.26 -4.17
C SER A 57 7.77 12.20 -3.34
N ARG A 58 7.99 11.11 -2.61
CA ARG A 58 9.20 10.91 -1.80
C ARG A 58 10.50 11.14 -2.59
N ARG A 59 10.52 10.81 -3.89
CA ARG A 59 11.69 11.02 -4.76
C ARG A 59 11.82 12.44 -5.27
N ALA A 60 10.69 13.10 -5.58
CA ALA A 60 10.70 14.51 -5.91
C ALA A 60 11.14 15.38 -4.72
N ALA A 61 10.81 14.95 -3.49
CA ALA A 61 11.23 15.62 -2.26
C ALA A 61 12.75 15.73 -2.12
N GLU A 62 13.50 14.72 -2.61
CA GLU A 62 14.97 14.77 -2.59
C GLU A 62 15.51 15.96 -3.40
N GLY A 63 14.87 16.29 -4.53
CA GLY A 63 15.22 17.44 -5.35
C GLY A 63 14.93 18.77 -4.64
N LEU A 64 13.78 18.88 -3.96
CA LEU A 64 13.40 20.08 -3.21
C LEU A 64 14.34 20.34 -2.03
N VAL A 65 14.67 19.29 -1.27
CA VAL A 65 15.61 19.39 -0.14
C VAL A 65 16.99 19.78 -0.65
N ARG A 66 17.52 19.09 -1.67
CA ARG A 66 18.83 19.43 -2.24
C ARG A 66 18.87 20.84 -2.83
N GLY A 67 17.76 21.29 -3.42
CA GLY A 67 17.58 22.65 -3.93
C GLY A 67 17.49 23.72 -2.84
N GLY A 68 17.38 23.34 -1.56
CA GLY A 68 17.23 24.29 -0.45
C GLY A 68 15.85 24.96 -0.40
N ALA A 69 14.83 24.35 -1.01
CA ALA A 69 13.45 24.83 -0.95
C ALA A 69 12.75 24.50 0.38
N VAL A 70 13.42 23.72 1.25
CA VAL A 70 12.86 23.22 2.51
C VAL A 70 13.59 23.83 3.70
N GLN A 71 12.82 24.32 4.67
CA GLN A 71 13.31 24.89 5.92
C GLN A 71 12.69 24.15 7.10
N ILE A 72 13.47 23.96 8.17
CA ILE A 72 13.04 23.33 9.41
C ILE A 72 13.39 24.31 10.54
N ASN A 73 12.39 24.77 11.29
CA ASN A 73 12.53 25.78 12.35
C ASN A 73 13.31 27.02 11.88
N GLY A 74 13.08 27.46 10.64
CA GLY A 74 13.73 28.62 10.02
C GLY A 74 15.12 28.34 9.41
N THR A 75 15.67 27.13 9.51
CA THR A 75 16.96 26.77 8.92
C THR A 75 16.77 26.02 7.61
N VAL A 76 17.42 26.45 6.52
CA VAL A 76 17.40 25.75 5.23
C VAL A 76 18.16 24.44 5.34
N VAL A 77 17.47 23.32 5.07
CA VAL A 77 18.06 21.99 5.13
C VAL A 77 18.31 21.45 3.73
N ARG A 78 19.53 20.96 3.49
CA ARG A 78 19.95 20.31 2.24
C ARG A 78 20.33 18.84 2.39
N ASP A 79 20.34 18.35 3.63
CA ASP A 79 20.67 16.95 3.92
C ASP A 79 19.44 16.05 3.77
N LEU A 80 19.57 15.00 2.96
CA LEU A 80 18.51 14.01 2.74
C LEU A 80 18.34 13.04 3.92
N GLY A 81 19.35 12.96 4.79
CA GLY A 81 19.36 12.15 6.01
C GLY A 81 18.54 12.75 7.15
N THR A 82 18.13 14.02 7.04
CA THR A 82 17.50 14.76 8.12
C THR A 82 16.18 14.12 8.55
N ARG A 83 16.07 13.89 9.85
CA ARG A 83 14.86 13.43 10.53
C ARG A 83 14.26 14.60 11.31
N ILE A 84 12.95 14.71 11.28
CA ILE A 84 12.18 15.75 11.96
C ILE A 84 11.17 15.11 12.91
N ASP A 85 10.79 15.85 13.93
CA ASP A 85 9.65 15.53 14.77
C ASP A 85 8.38 16.19 14.18
N PRO A 86 7.38 15.42 13.72
CA PRO A 86 6.17 15.98 13.12
C PRO A 86 5.29 16.79 14.09
N VAL A 87 5.48 16.62 15.40
CA VAL A 87 4.69 17.29 16.45
C VAL A 87 5.34 18.59 16.88
N HIS A 88 6.68 18.61 16.93
CA HIS A 88 7.44 19.72 17.51
C HIS A 88 8.14 20.61 16.49
N ASP A 89 8.53 20.09 15.32
CA ASP A 89 9.27 20.86 14.32
C ASP A 89 8.34 21.56 13.33
N GLU A 90 8.60 22.84 13.07
CA GLU A 90 7.94 23.59 12.01
C GLU A 90 8.69 23.41 10.69
N VAL A 91 8.07 22.70 9.74
CA VAL A 91 8.62 22.53 8.39
C VAL A 91 7.95 23.50 7.43
N ARG A 92 8.77 24.23 6.67
CA ARG A 92 8.33 25.07 5.57
C ARG A 92 8.88 24.57 4.24
N CYS A 93 8.04 24.53 3.22
CA CYS A 93 8.44 24.30 1.84
C CYS A 93 8.07 25.53 1.02
N GLU A 94 9.04 26.11 0.30
CA GLU A 94 8.83 27.30 -0.54
C GLU A 94 8.17 28.47 0.21
N GLY A 95 8.50 28.63 1.50
CA GLY A 95 7.98 29.69 2.37
C GLY A 95 6.62 29.42 3.01
N ARG A 96 5.97 28.27 2.72
CA ARG A 96 4.69 27.88 3.32
C ARG A 96 4.89 26.82 4.39
N VAL A 97 4.20 26.94 5.52
CA VAL A 97 4.18 25.91 6.57
C VAL A 97 3.44 24.68 6.04
N VAL A 98 4.02 23.51 6.26
CA VAL A 98 3.55 22.24 5.73
C VAL A 98 3.10 21.36 6.89
N HIS A 99 1.90 20.79 6.77
CA HIS A 99 1.33 19.86 7.75
C HIS A 99 1.03 18.51 7.09
N PRO A 100 1.19 17.40 7.81
CA PRO A 100 0.86 16.09 7.28
C PRO A 100 -0.66 15.97 7.06
N GLU A 101 -1.04 15.41 5.91
CA GLU A 101 -2.44 15.14 5.59
C GLU A 101 -2.89 13.79 6.15
N ARG A 102 -4.20 13.61 6.33
CA ARG A 102 -4.76 12.33 6.80
C ARG A 102 -4.67 11.30 5.67
N PRO A 103 -4.15 10.08 5.93
CA PRO A 103 -4.05 9.06 4.89
C PRO A 103 -5.45 8.54 4.49
N ILE A 104 -5.67 8.39 3.19
CA ILE A 104 -6.89 7.84 2.61
C ILE A 104 -6.57 6.46 2.04
N TYR A 105 -7.33 5.44 2.44
CA TYR A 105 -7.19 4.07 1.96
C TYR A 105 -8.39 3.67 1.11
N ILE A 106 -8.14 3.22 -0.12
CA ILE A 106 -9.18 2.86 -1.07
C ILE A 106 -8.93 1.44 -1.57
N LEU A 107 -9.96 0.59 -1.47
CA LEU A 107 -9.96 -0.72 -2.09
C LEU A 107 -10.56 -0.61 -3.49
N PHE A 108 -9.75 -0.88 -4.51
CA PHE A 108 -10.17 -0.79 -5.91
C PHE A 108 -10.05 -2.14 -6.62
N ASN A 109 -11.18 -2.65 -7.13
CA ASN A 109 -11.18 -3.83 -8.00
C ASN A 109 -10.81 -3.41 -9.42
N LYS A 110 -9.53 -3.58 -9.76
CA LYS A 110 -8.96 -3.10 -11.01
C LYS A 110 -9.46 -3.90 -12.23
N PRO A 111 -10.08 -3.25 -13.24
CA PRO A 111 -10.51 -3.94 -14.47
C PRO A 111 -9.32 -4.24 -15.40
N LYS A 112 -9.54 -5.11 -16.37
CA LYS A 112 -8.52 -5.47 -17.37
C LYS A 112 -8.13 -4.26 -18.21
N GLY A 113 -6.85 -4.16 -18.57
CA GLY A 113 -6.32 -3.09 -19.42
C GLY A 113 -5.90 -1.81 -18.68
N VAL A 114 -6.20 -1.68 -17.38
CA VAL A 114 -5.78 -0.55 -16.55
C VAL A 114 -4.37 -0.77 -16.02
N VAL A 115 -3.61 0.29 -15.77
CA VAL A 115 -2.25 0.26 -15.19
C VAL A 115 -2.19 0.88 -13.78
N CYS A 116 -1.23 0.43 -12.96
CA CYS A 116 -1.00 0.98 -11.61
C CYS A 116 0.25 1.87 -11.62
N THR A 117 0.21 2.99 -12.34
CA THR A 117 1.30 3.96 -12.37
C THR A 117 0.73 5.37 -12.22
N ASN A 118 1.44 6.25 -11.52
CA ASN A 118 1.10 7.67 -11.45
C ASN A 118 1.85 8.49 -12.52
N ALA A 119 2.69 7.84 -13.33
CA ALA A 119 3.36 8.50 -14.44
C ALA A 119 2.34 8.93 -15.50
N ALA A 120 2.44 10.18 -15.97
CA ALA A 120 1.55 10.72 -17.00
C ALA A 120 1.88 10.25 -18.43
N ARG A 121 3.02 9.56 -18.62
CA ARG A 121 3.49 9.14 -19.95
C ARG A 121 2.84 7.85 -20.48
N GLU A 122 1.95 7.23 -19.71
CA GLU A 122 1.31 5.98 -20.09
C GLU A 122 0.06 6.24 -20.93
N GLN A 123 -0.08 5.54 -22.05
CA GLN A 123 -1.23 5.70 -22.96
C GLN A 123 -2.48 4.94 -22.48
N ARG A 124 -2.33 4.09 -21.46
CA ARG A 124 -3.40 3.26 -20.89
C ARG A 124 -4.04 3.99 -19.71
N GLN A 125 -5.34 3.75 -19.50
CA GLN A 125 -6.05 4.24 -18.32
C GLN A 125 -5.38 3.75 -17.04
N ARG A 126 -5.24 4.64 -16.06
CA ARG A 126 -4.59 4.36 -14.77
C ARG A 126 -5.63 4.23 -13.68
N VAL A 127 -5.29 3.51 -12.61
CA VAL A 127 -6.18 3.36 -11.46
C VAL A 127 -6.59 4.73 -10.89
N ILE A 128 -5.66 5.67 -10.82
CA ILE A 128 -5.92 7.03 -10.33
C ILE A 128 -6.94 7.81 -11.17
N ASP A 129 -7.11 7.47 -12.45
CA ASP A 129 -8.06 8.15 -13.33
C ASP A 129 -9.53 7.76 -12.99
N PHE A 130 -9.73 6.70 -12.20
CA PHE A 130 -11.05 6.26 -11.73
C PHE A 130 -11.42 6.80 -10.33
N LEU A 131 -10.50 7.49 -9.65
CA LEU A 131 -10.72 8.00 -8.30
C LEU A 131 -11.34 9.40 -8.34
N PRO A 132 -12.23 9.74 -7.39
CA PRO A 132 -12.81 11.07 -7.34
C PRO A 132 -11.73 12.12 -7.01
N PRO A 133 -11.85 13.36 -7.53
CA PRO A 133 -10.82 14.40 -7.40
C PRO A 133 -10.54 14.82 -5.95
N GLN A 134 -11.50 14.58 -5.06
CA GLN A 134 -11.42 14.83 -3.62
C GLN A 134 -10.49 13.84 -2.88
N CYS A 135 -9.98 12.80 -3.52
CA CYS A 135 -8.96 11.91 -2.96
C CYS A 135 -7.55 12.54 -2.92
N GLY A 136 -7.38 13.75 -3.43
CA GLY A 136 -6.11 14.47 -3.40
C GLY A 136 -5.04 13.78 -4.24
N ARG A 137 -3.78 13.92 -3.81
CA ARG A 137 -2.63 13.29 -4.48
C ARG A 137 -2.50 11.83 -4.03
N VAL A 138 -2.67 10.90 -4.97
CA VAL A 138 -2.48 9.45 -4.81
C VAL A 138 -1.16 9.00 -5.42
#